data_AF-A0A6P0ITN8-F1
#
_entry.id   AF-A0A6P0ITN8-F1
#
_cell.length_a   1.000
_cell.length_b   1.000
_cell.length_c   1.000
_cell.angle_alpha   90.00
_cell.angle_beta   90.00
_cell.angle_gamma   90.00
#
_symmetry.space_group_name_H-M   'P 1'
#
loop_
_entity.id
_entity.type
_entity.pdbx_description
1 polymer ?
#
loop_
_entity_poly.entity_id
_entity_poly.type
_entity_poly.pdbx_seq_one_letter_code
_entity_poly.pdbx_strand_id
1 'polypeptide(L)'
;MTIITNSWITRPQPNPKARLRLFCFPYAGGAASSFRTWPDPLAPHIEVCPVELPGRGKRMREPLVTSLLPLIETLTPALLPYLDIPFAFFGHSMGALISFELARQLRRQEAPSPRHLFISGRRAPQVPARKPPLHNLPK
;
A
#
# COMPACT_ATOMS: atom_id res chain seq x y z
N MET A 1 -12.39 26.86 -3.42
CA MET A 1 -11.15 26.20 -2.95
C MET A 1 -11.45 24.73 -2.73
N THR A 2 -11.23 23.90 -3.75
CA THR A 2 -11.45 22.45 -3.63
C THR A 2 -10.31 21.90 -2.80
N ILE A 3 -10.61 21.38 -1.61
CA ILE A 3 -9.65 20.60 -0.83
C ILE A 3 -9.28 19.43 -1.75
N ILE A 4 -8.05 19.41 -2.27
CA ILE A 4 -7.51 18.26 -2.98
C ILE A 4 -7.32 17.19 -1.90
N THR A 5 -8.38 16.45 -1.61
CA THR A 5 -8.25 15.22 -0.84
C THR A 5 -7.42 14.28 -1.70
N ASN A 6 -6.17 14.04 -1.29
CA ASN A 6 -5.32 13.09 -1.98
C ASN A 6 -6.00 11.71 -1.88
N SER A 7 -6.61 11.26 -2.97
CA SER A 7 -7.55 10.14 -2.98
C SER A 7 -6.89 8.80 -2.66
N TRP A 8 -5.56 8.74 -2.66
CA TRP A 8 -4.79 7.53 -2.46
C TRP A 8 -4.68 7.10 -1.01
N ILE A 9 -4.68 8.01 -0.04
CA ILE A 9 -4.40 7.68 1.37
C ILE A 9 -5.60 8.04 2.23
N THR A 10 -6.11 7.04 2.93
CA THR A 10 -7.11 7.24 3.98
C THR A 10 -6.43 7.33 5.34
N ARG A 11 -7.06 8.03 6.28
CA ARG A 11 -6.62 8.10 7.68
C ARG A 11 -7.85 7.88 8.56
N PRO A 12 -8.15 6.63 8.95
CA PRO A 12 -9.32 6.32 9.77
C PRO A 12 -9.31 7.07 11.11
N GLN A 13 -8.12 7.28 11.67
CA GLN A 13 -7.87 8.08 12.87
C GLN A 13 -6.64 8.97 12.63
N PRO A 14 -6.82 10.22 12.15
CA PRO A 14 -5.73 11.16 11.92
C PRO A 14 -4.95 11.45 13.21
N ASN A 15 -3.62 11.45 13.13
CA ASN A 15 -2.75 11.65 14.29
C ASN A 15 -1.62 12.64 13.98
N PRO A 16 -1.79 13.94 14.28
CA PRO A 16 -0.76 14.95 14.04
C PRO A 16 0.49 14.78 14.93
N LYS A 17 0.43 13.93 15.97
CA LYS A 17 1.54 13.61 16.87
C LYS A 17 2.21 12.27 16.53
N ALA A 18 1.88 11.68 15.38
CA ALA A 18 2.46 10.42 14.96
C ALA A 18 3.99 10.52 14.83
N ARG A 19 4.67 9.49 15.33
CA ARG A 19 6.13 9.33 15.20
C ARG A 19 6.49 8.29 14.15
N LEU A 20 5.50 7.54 13.66
CA LEU A 20 5.62 6.57 12.58
C LEU A 20 4.32 6.55 11.76
N ARG A 21 4.42 6.48 10.43
CA ARG A 21 3.28 6.11 9.56
C ARG A 21 3.38 4.68 9.08
N LEU A 22 2.29 3.93 9.17
CA LEU A 22 2.17 2.58 8.62
C LEU A 22 1.26 2.62 7.38
N PHE A 23 1.86 2.61 6.19
CA PHE A 23 1.09 2.52 4.95
C PHE A 23 0.64 1.09 4.70
N CYS A 24 -0.66 0.89 4.53
CA CYS A 24 -1.26 -0.44 4.40
C CYS A 24 -1.82 -0.66 3.00
N PHE A 25 -1.31 -1.67 2.30
CA PHE A 25 -1.69 -2.01 0.93
C PHE A 25 -2.59 -3.26 0.93
N PRO A 26 -3.85 -3.17 0.46
CA PRO A 26 -4.79 -4.29 0.50
C PRO A 26 -4.45 -5.38 -0.51
N TYR A 27 -5.08 -6.55 -0.34
CA TYR A 27 -5.06 -7.65 -1.30
C TYR A 27 -5.88 -7.36 -2.55
N ALA A 28 -5.79 -8.24 -3.57
CA ALA A 28 -6.57 -8.11 -4.79
C ALA A 28 -8.08 -8.12 -4.49
N GLY A 29 -8.79 -7.08 -4.91
CA GLY A 29 -10.22 -6.90 -4.60
C GLY A 29 -10.50 -6.25 -3.23
N GLY A 30 -9.48 -6.10 -2.37
CA GLY A 30 -9.59 -5.36 -1.11
C GLY A 30 -9.59 -3.84 -1.31
N ALA A 31 -9.90 -3.13 -0.23
CA ALA A 31 -9.99 -1.67 -0.19
C ALA A 31 -9.31 -1.12 1.07
N ALA A 32 -9.14 0.20 1.16
CA ALA A 32 -8.60 0.86 2.34
C ALA A 32 -9.37 0.53 3.63
N SER A 33 -10.67 0.25 3.51
CA SER A 33 -11.55 -0.13 4.63
C SER A 33 -11.14 -1.43 5.34
N SER A 34 -10.36 -2.32 4.69
CA SER A 34 -9.82 -3.54 5.31
C SER A 34 -8.96 -3.26 6.55
N PHE A 35 -8.48 -2.02 6.70
CA PHE A 35 -7.59 -1.59 7.78
C PHE A 35 -8.26 -0.61 8.76
N ARG A 36 -9.59 -0.43 8.70
CA ARG A 36 -10.31 0.60 9.48
C ARG A 36 -10.12 0.47 11.00
N THR A 37 -10.05 -0.76 11.52
CA THR A 37 -9.95 -1.06 12.96
C THR A 37 -8.52 -1.23 13.45
N TRP A 38 -7.52 -1.11 12.56
CA TRP A 38 -6.11 -1.28 12.91
C TRP A 38 -5.53 -0.21 13.84
N PRO A 39 -6.02 1.05 13.87
CA PRO A 39 -5.54 2.00 14.85
C PRO A 39 -5.73 1.53 16.31
N ASP A 40 -6.82 0.82 16.61
CA ASP A 40 -7.20 0.45 17.99
C ASP A 40 -6.15 -0.41 18.73
N PRO A 41 -5.60 -1.50 18.13
CA PRO A 41 -4.59 -2.32 18.80
C PRO A 41 -3.14 -1.81 18.64
N LEU A 42 -2.88 -0.76 17.85
CA LEU A 42 -1.53 -0.28 17.57
C LEU A 42 -1.08 0.77 18.60
N ALA A 43 0.23 0.94 18.74
CA ALA A 43 0.78 1.94 19.63
C ALA A 43 0.30 3.36 19.21
N PRO A 44 -0.06 4.25 20.16
CA PRO A 44 -0.72 5.53 19.88
C PRO A 44 0.13 6.53 19.08
N HIS A 45 1.41 6.25 18.88
CA HIS A 45 2.32 7.06 18.06
C HIS A 45 2.41 6.56 16.61
N ILE A 46 1.69 5.50 16.24
CA ILE A 46 1.61 4.95 14.89
C ILE A 46 0.32 5.47 14.23
N GLU A 47 0.46 6.19 13.12
CA GLU A 47 -0.67 6.55 12.27
C GLU A 47 -0.85 5.49 11.18
N VAL A 48 -2.03 4.87 11.11
CA VAL A 48 -2.36 3.91 10.06
C VAL A 48 -2.82 4.68 8.83
N CYS A 49 -2.16 4.43 7.69
CA CYS A 49 -2.40 5.10 6.42
C CYS A 49 -2.80 4.09 5.33
N PRO A 50 -4.03 3.57 5.31
CA PRO A 50 -4.45 2.62 4.28
C PRO A 50 -4.53 3.27 2.90
N VAL A 51 -4.01 2.56 1.90
CA VAL A 51 -3.94 3.02 0.51
C VAL A 51 -5.19 2.55 -0.27
N GLU A 52 -5.91 3.48 -0.86
CA GLU A 52 -7.09 3.26 -1.69
C GLU A 52 -6.71 3.26 -3.19
N LEU A 53 -6.74 2.07 -3.79
CA LEU A 53 -6.42 1.87 -5.20
C LEU A 53 -7.60 2.26 -6.11
N PRO A 54 -7.36 2.65 -7.38
CA PRO A 54 -8.42 2.88 -8.36
C PRO A 54 -9.33 1.67 -8.53
N GLY A 55 -10.63 1.91 -8.70
CA GLY A 55 -11.67 0.88 -8.81
C GLY A 55 -11.95 0.13 -7.51
N ARG A 56 -11.57 0.69 -6.35
CA ARG A 56 -11.83 0.16 -5.00
C ARG A 56 -12.39 1.22 -4.07
N GLY A 57 -13.20 0.80 -3.09
CA GLY A 57 -13.71 1.65 -2.02
C GLY A 57 -14.25 3.01 -2.51
N LYS A 58 -13.67 4.11 -2.02
CA LYS A 58 -14.10 5.46 -2.42
C LYS A 58 -13.82 5.80 -3.90
N ARG A 59 -12.95 5.03 -4.55
CA ARG A 59 -12.51 5.17 -5.94
C ARG A 59 -13.12 4.11 -6.87
N MET A 60 -14.23 3.47 -6.47
CA MET A 60 -14.88 2.39 -7.24
C MET A 60 -15.29 2.78 -8.67
N ARG A 61 -15.53 4.06 -8.96
CA ARG A 61 -15.89 4.55 -10.31
C ARG A 61 -14.69 4.77 -11.21
N GLU A 62 -13.47 4.72 -10.68
CA GLU A 62 -12.25 4.85 -11.47
C GLU A 62 -11.89 3.52 -12.13
N PRO A 63 -11.27 3.54 -13.32
CA PRO A 63 -10.80 2.31 -13.97
C PRO A 63 -9.82 1.52 -13.08
N LEU A 64 -9.94 0.20 -13.12
CA LEU A 64 -8.99 -0.68 -12.44
C LEU A 64 -7.60 -0.57 -13.07
N VAL A 65 -6.58 -0.57 -12.22
CA VAL A 65 -5.20 -0.67 -12.69
C VAL A 65 -4.89 -2.13 -13.01
N THR A 66 -4.45 -2.39 -14.24
CA THR A 66 -4.19 -3.75 -14.76
C THR A 66 -2.71 -4.10 -14.83
N SER A 67 -1.81 -3.13 -14.60
CA SER A 67 -0.36 -3.32 -14.61
C SER A 67 0.29 -2.72 -13.38
N LEU A 68 1.28 -3.44 -12.83
CA LEU A 68 1.97 -3.02 -11.62
C LEU A 68 2.85 -1.79 -11.84
N LEU A 69 3.62 -1.73 -12.93
CA LEU A 69 4.58 -0.63 -13.13
C LEU A 69 3.88 0.74 -13.20
N PRO A 70 2.82 0.96 -14.01
CA PRO A 70 2.09 2.22 -14.02
C PRO A 70 1.47 2.56 -12.65
N LEU A 71 1.03 1.54 -11.89
CA LEU A 71 0.55 1.76 -10.52
C LEU A 71 1.65 2.36 -9.65
N ILE A 72 2.85 1.78 -9.67
CA ILE A 72 3.99 2.23 -8.87
C ILE A 72 4.44 3.63 -9.29
N GLU A 73 4.51 3.90 -10.59
CA GLU A 73 4.87 5.21 -11.14
C GLU A 73 3.87 6.31 -10.72
N THR A 74 2.59 5.99 -10.64
CA THR A 74 1.55 6.94 -10.19
C THR A 74 1.53 7.10 -8.67
N LEU A 75 1.71 5.99 -7.94
CA LEU A 75 1.58 5.94 -6.49
C LEU A 75 2.77 6.55 -5.77
N THR A 76 3.98 6.41 -6.32
CA THR A 76 5.21 6.97 -5.74
C THR A 76 5.11 8.48 -5.48
N PRO A 77 4.85 9.35 -6.49
CA PRO A 77 4.73 10.79 -6.27
C PRO A 77 3.52 11.15 -5.38
N ALA A 78 2.46 10.34 -5.38
CA ALA A 78 1.31 10.55 -4.50
C ALA A 78 1.64 10.30 -3.02
N LEU A 79 2.60 9.41 -2.73
CA LEU A 79 3.05 9.09 -1.38
C LEU A 79 4.09 10.07 -0.84
N LEU A 80 4.95 10.64 -1.70
CA LEU A 80 6.08 11.51 -1.29
C LEU A 80 5.71 12.59 -0.25
N PRO A 81 4.57 13.31 -0.37
CA PRO A 81 4.19 14.33 0.61
C PRO A 81 3.90 13.80 2.02
N TYR A 82 3.80 12.48 2.20
CA TYR A 82 3.53 11.82 3.48
C TYR A 82 4.73 11.02 4.00
N LEU A 83 5.90 11.17 3.38
CA LEU A 83 7.14 10.52 3.82
C LEU A 83 8.04 11.47 4.64
N ASP A 84 7.46 12.53 5.20
CA ASP A 84 8.10 13.57 6.05
C ASP A 84 8.48 13.07 7.46
N ILE A 85 7.94 11.94 7.90
CA ILE A 85 8.32 11.28 9.16
C ILE A 85 8.67 9.80 8.90
N PRO A 86 9.34 9.11 9.84
CA PRO A 86 9.62 7.68 9.68
C PRO A 86 8.36 6.89 9.32
N PHE A 87 8.50 5.94 8.40
CA PHE A 87 7.37 5.15 7.95
C PHE A 87 7.76 3.69 7.71
N ALA A 88 6.75 2.83 7.68
CA ALA A 88 6.84 1.43 7.32
C ALA A 88 5.71 1.07 6.36
N PHE A 89 5.90 -0.02 5.62
CA PHE A 89 4.90 -0.55 4.70
C PHE A 89 4.39 -1.91 5.20
N PHE A 90 3.08 -2.11 5.13
CA PHE A 90 2.43 -3.41 5.28
C PHE A 90 1.70 -3.77 3.99
N GLY A 91 1.93 -4.97 3.46
CA GLY A 91 1.23 -5.46 2.28
C GLY A 91 0.75 -6.91 2.43
N HIS A 92 -0.51 -7.16 2.06
CA HIS A 92 -1.07 -8.52 1.99
C HIS A 92 -1.28 -8.98 0.53
N SER A 93 -0.77 -10.15 0.15
CA SER A 93 -0.97 -10.81 -1.16
C SER A 93 -0.57 -9.94 -2.36
N MET A 94 -1.50 -9.21 -2.99
CA MET A 94 -1.20 -8.22 -4.04
C MET A 94 -0.53 -6.98 -3.43
N GLY A 95 -1.01 -6.52 -2.27
CA GLY A 95 -0.43 -5.40 -1.54
C GLY A 95 1.02 -5.65 -1.13
N ALA A 96 1.40 -6.91 -0.89
CA ALA A 96 2.79 -7.29 -0.66
C ALA A 96 3.69 -6.91 -1.85
N LEU A 97 3.25 -7.24 -3.07
CA LEU A 97 4.00 -6.92 -4.28
C LEU A 97 4.06 -5.40 -4.52
N ILE A 98 2.95 -4.69 -4.31
CA ILE A 98 2.90 -3.23 -4.42
C ILE A 98 3.88 -2.59 -3.43
N SER A 99 3.83 -2.98 -2.16
CA SER A 99 4.71 -2.44 -1.12
C SER A 99 6.19 -2.70 -1.39
N PHE A 100 6.53 -3.86 -1.94
CA PHE A 100 7.90 -4.22 -2.31
C PHE A 100 8.41 -3.39 -3.48
N GLU A 101 7.64 -3.28 -4.57
CA GLU A 101 8.05 -2.48 -5.72
C GLU A 101 8.09 -0.98 -5.41
N LEU A 102 7.19 -0.46 -4.56
CA LEU A 102 7.27 0.92 -4.08
C LEU A 102 8.56 1.17 -3.31
N ALA A 103 8.94 0.27 -2.40
CA ALA A 103 10.18 0.40 -1.64
C ALA A 103 11.42 0.39 -2.57
N ARG A 104 11.39 -0.42 -3.63
CA ARG A 104 12.43 -0.42 -4.68
C ARG A 104 12.45 0.86 -5.48
N GLN A 105 11.28 1.38 -5.86
CA GLN A 105 11.15 2.60 -6.64
C GLN A 105 11.64 3.82 -5.85
N LEU A 106 11.23 3.96 -4.58
CA LEU A 106 11.71 5.02 -3.69
C LEU A 106 13.23 4.99 -3.57
N ARG A 107 13.82 3.80 -3.36
CA ARG A 107 15.27 3.63 -3.32
C ARG A 107 15.96 4.05 -4.61
N ARG A 108 15.41 3.70 -5.78
CA ARG A 108 15.95 4.08 -7.10
C ARG A 108 15.92 5.60 -7.33
N GLN A 109 14.95 6.28 -6.73
CA GLN A 109 14.79 7.73 -6.80
C GLN A 109 15.54 8.48 -5.69
N GLU A 110 16.35 7.77 -4.87
CA GLU A 110 17.03 8.33 -3.70
C GLU A 110 16.07 9.02 -2.71
N ALA A 111 14.79 8.62 -2.73
CA ALA A 111 13.75 9.11 -1.84
C ALA A 111 13.79 8.40 -0.48
N PRO A 112 13.09 8.93 0.55
CA PRO A 112 13.00 8.27 1.85
C PRO A 112 12.60 6.79 1.72
N SER A 113 13.34 5.91 2.39
CA SER A 113 13.09 4.47 2.39
C SER A 113 12.29 4.04 3.63
N PRO A 114 11.40 3.04 3.51
CA PRO A 114 10.66 2.53 4.66
C PRO A 114 11.62 1.90 5.67
N ARG A 115 11.37 2.15 6.97
CA ARG A 115 12.09 1.52 8.09
C ARG A 115 11.86 0.01 8.16
N HIS A 116 10.70 -0.44 7.70
CA HIS A 116 10.35 -1.84 7.68
C HIS A 116 9.36 -2.16 6.56
N LEU A 117 9.41 -3.40 6.07
CA LEU A 117 8.48 -3.95 5.09
C LEU A 117 7.85 -5.22 5.65
N PHE A 118 6.59 -5.12 6.07
CA PHE A 118 5.80 -6.24 6.57
C PHE A 118 5.04 -6.89 5.41
N ILE A 119 5.34 -8.16 5.12
CA ILE A 119 4.75 -8.90 4.00
C ILE A 119 3.93 -10.07 4.53
N SER A 120 2.70 -10.22 4.07
CA SER A 120 1.83 -11.35 4.40
C SER A 120 1.15 -11.92 3.15
N GLY A 121 0.82 -13.22 3.15
CA GLY A 121 0.09 -13.87 2.04
C GLY A 121 0.84 -13.89 0.70
N ARG A 122 2.15 -13.63 0.70
CA ARG A 122 3.01 -13.67 -0.49
C ARG A 122 4.38 -14.19 -0.07
N ARG A 123 4.99 -15.00 -0.93
CA ARG A 123 6.33 -15.55 -0.68
C ARG A 123 7.40 -14.57 -1.14
N ALA A 124 8.59 -14.72 -0.60
CA ALA A 124 9.75 -13.94 -1.01
C ALA A 124 10.06 -14.17 -2.51
N PRO A 125 10.49 -13.13 -3.27
CA PRO A 125 10.72 -13.22 -4.72
C PRO A 125 11.67 -14.34 -5.15
N GLN A 126 12.67 -14.64 -4.31
CA GLN A 126 13.67 -15.68 -4.55
C GLN A 126 13.16 -17.10 -4.29
N VAL A 127 11.95 -17.27 -3.75
CA VAL A 127 11.37 -18.58 -3.45
C VAL A 127 10.53 -19.04 -4.66
N PRO A 128 10.86 -20.16 -5.35
CA PRO A 128 10.16 -20.64 -6.56
C PRO A 128 8.78 -21.21 -6.28
N ALA A 129 7.81 -21.04 -7.20
CA ALA A 129 6.42 -21.50 -7.05
C ALA A 129 6.38 -23.01 -6.82
N ARG A 130 5.73 -23.47 -5.74
CA ARG A 130 5.61 -24.91 -5.45
C ARG A 130 4.55 -25.59 -6.31
N LYS A 131 3.57 -24.83 -6.79
CA LYS A 131 2.45 -25.32 -7.61
C LYS A 131 2.56 -24.77 -9.02
N PRO A 132 2.15 -25.54 -10.04
CA PRO A 132 2.07 -25.04 -11.41
C PRO A 132 1.08 -23.86 -11.49
N PRO A 133 1.23 -22.97 -12.50
CA PRO A 133 0.33 -21.84 -12.67
C PRO A 133 -1.12 -22.31 -12.86
N LEU A 134 -2.02 -21.87 -11.97
CA LEU A 134 -3.42 -22.26 -12.00
C LEU A 134 -4.16 -21.75 -13.25
N HIS A 135 -3.71 -20.63 -13.85
CA HIS A 135 -4.31 -20.07 -15.06
C HIS A 135 -4.09 -20.92 -16.31
N ASN A 136 -3.23 -21.95 -16.22
CA ASN A 136 -3.00 -22.92 -17.29
C ASN A 136 -3.75 -24.24 -17.06
N LEU A 137 -4.60 -24.34 -16.03
CA LEU A 137 -5.43 -25.52 -15.85
C LEU A 137 -6.46 -25.62 -16.99
N PRO A 138 -6.75 -26.84 -17.49
CA PRO A 138 -7.82 -27.03 -18.46
C PRO A 138 -9.15 -26.52 -17.88
N LYS A 139 -9.97 -25.94 -18.75
CA LYS A 139 -11.34 -25.52 -18.42
C LYS A 139 -12.25 -26.72 -18.20
#